data_AF-A0A218QKE5-F1
#
_entry.id   AF-A0A218QKE5-F1
#
_cell.length_a   1.000
_cell.length_b   1.000
_cell.length_c   1.000
_cell.angle_alpha   90.00
_cell.angle_beta   90.00
_cell.angle_gamma   90.00
#
_symmetry.space_group_name_H-M   'P 1'
#
loop_
_entity.id
_entity.type
_entity.pdbx_description
1 polymer ?
#
loop_
_entity_poly.entity_id
_entity_poly.type
_entity_poly.pdbx_seq_one_letter_code
_entity_poly.pdbx_strand_id
1 'polypeptide(L)' 'MKTIQTIATVTADGKITLQLPADIPPGEHQVVVIIDEKPLVEKVQTKEKRMPLNFPVDSYGSFPENLSLRREDMYDDWGR' A
#
# COMPACT_ATOMS: atom_id res chain seq x y z
N MET A 1 1.85 22.39 -35.49
CA MET A 1 2.00 22.12 -34.04
C MET A 1 3.16 21.15 -33.88
N LYS A 2 4.24 21.54 -33.19
CA LYS A 2 5.33 20.62 -32.84
C LYS A 2 5.17 20.29 -31.36
N THR A 3 4.97 19.01 -31.04
CA THR A 3 4.86 18.55 -29.65
C THR A 3 6.23 18.04 -29.21
N ILE A 4 6.82 18.68 -28.21
CA ILE A 4 8.09 18.24 -27.62
C ILE A 4 7.74 17.35 -26.43
N GLN A 5 7.98 16.05 -26.57
CA GLN A 5 7.86 15.09 -25.48
C GLN A 5 9.26 14.83 -24.94
N THR A 6 9.51 15.23 -23.70
CA THR A 6 10.78 14.97 -23.03
C THR A 6 10.53 14.57 -21.58
N ILE A 7 11.45 13.79 -21.02
CA ILE A 7 11.37 13.30 -19.64
C ILE A 7 12.02 14.36 -18.76
N ALA A 8 11.24 15.00 -17.91
CA ALA A 8 11.74 15.98 -16.96
C ALA A 8 11.91 15.35 -15.58
N THR A 9 13.08 15.52 -14.97
CA THR A 9 13.32 15.09 -13.59
C THR A 9 12.84 16.18 -12.64
N VAL A 10 11.95 15.82 -11.71
CA VAL A 10 11.56 16.70 -10.60
C VAL A 10 12.63 16.61 -9.53
N THR A 11 13.30 17.73 -9.24
CA THR A 11 14.28 17.81 -8.14
C THR A 11 13.56 17.78 -6.79
N ALA A 12 14.27 17.42 -5.71
CA ALA A 12 13.68 17.33 -4.36
C ALA A 12 13.04 18.65 -3.86
N ASP A 13 13.43 19.79 -4.45
CA ASP A 13 12.87 21.11 -4.18
C ASP A 13 11.55 21.39 -4.95
N GLY A 14 10.99 20.40 -5.64
CA GLY A 14 9.78 20.55 -6.45
C GLY A 14 9.97 21.34 -7.75
N LYS A 15 11.22 21.59 -8.16
CA LYS A 15 11.54 22.31 -9.40
C LYS A 15 11.76 21.32 -10.54
N ILE A 16 11.14 21.62 -11.69
CA ILE A 16 11.32 20.90 -12.96
C ILE A 16 12.40 21.63 -13.77
N THR A 17 13.54 20.99 -14.00
CA THR A 17 14.55 21.48 -14.94
C THR A 17 14.38 20.80 -16.28
N LEU A 18 14.01 21.55 -17.31
CA LEU A 18 13.84 21.07 -18.68
C LEU A 18 15.01 21.55 -19.55
N GLN A 19 15.77 20.63 -20.15
CA GLN A 19 16.72 20.99 -21.21
C GLN A 19 15.98 20.91 -22.54
N LEU A 20 15.62 22.07 -23.11
CA LEU A 20 15.06 22.13 -24.46
C LEU A 20 16.20 22.00 -25.49
N PRO A 21 16.03 21.18 -26.55
CA PRO A 21 16.99 21.13 -27.64
C PRO A 21 17.04 22.49 -28.36
N ALA A 22 18.23 22.86 -28.86
CA ALA A 22 18.52 24.15 -29.48
C ALA A 22 17.80 24.41 -30.83
N ASP A 23 16.90 23.52 -31.25
CA ASP A 23 16.19 23.55 -32.53
C ASP A 23 14.84 24.31 -32.46
N ILE A 24 14.68 25.12 -31.41
CA ILE A 24 13.50 25.95 -31.18
C ILE A 24 13.88 27.40 -31.48
N PRO A 25 13.28 28.02 -32.51
CA PRO A 25 13.56 29.42 -32.81
C PRO A 25 13.12 30.31 -31.65
N PRO A 26 13.85 31.40 -31.34
CA PRO A 26 13.46 32.34 -30.31
C PRO A 26 12.08 32.93 -30.64
N GLY A 27 11.13 32.80 -29.73
CA GLY A 27 9.77 33.30 -29.90
C GLY A 27 8.84 32.85 -28.77
N GLU A 28 7.62 33.40 -28.75
CA GLU A 28 6.60 32.99 -27.78
C GLU A 28 6.10 31.59 -28.10
N HIS A 29 6.24 30.66 -27.16
CA HIS A 29 5.85 29.27 -27.32
C HIS A 29 4.97 28.85 -26.15
N GLN A 30 3.83 28.25 -26.45
CA GLN A 30 2.95 27.69 -25.44
C GLN A 30 3.50 26.34 -24.98
N VAL A 31 3.84 26.23 -23.69
CA VAL A 31 4.30 24.98 -23.08
C VAL A 31 3.13 24.35 -22.32
N VAL A 32 2.84 23.08 -22.62
CA VAL A 32 1.82 22.29 -21.92
C VAL A 32 2.54 21.18 -21.17
N VAL A 33 2.49 21.22 -19.85
CA VAL A 33 3.06 20.18 -18.97
C VAL A 33 1.92 19.29 -18.50
N ILE A 34 1.99 18.00 -18.85
CA ILE A 34 1.04 16.98 -18.39
C ILE A 34 1.77 16.10 -17.40
N ILE A 35 1.35 16.18 -16.13
CA ILE A 35 1.88 15.33 -15.06
C ILE A 35 0.92 14.14 -14.95
N ASP A 36 1.37 13.00 -15.45
CA ASP A 36 0.68 11.73 -15.28
C ASP A 36 1.35 10.99 -14.12
N GLU A 37 0.82 11.16 -12.92
CA GLU A 37 1.33 10.52 -11.71
C GLU A 37 1.01 9.03 -11.78
N LYS A 38 1.95 8.24 -12.33
CA LYS A 38 1.92 6.80 -12.16
C LYS A 38 2.28 6.52 -10.70
N PRO A 39 1.38 5.94 -9.88
CA PRO A 39 1.74 5.56 -8.52
C PRO A 39 2.99 4.67 -8.64
N LEU A 40 4.07 5.11 -8.00
CA LEU A 40 5.30 4.34 -7.86
C LEU A 40 4.87 2.98 -7.35
N VAL A 41 4.93 2.01 -8.27
CA VAL A 41 4.78 0.57 -8.11
C VAL A 41 4.25 0.25 -6.73
N GLU A 42 2.94 -0.06 -6.62
CA GLU A 42 2.36 -0.73 -5.46
C GLU A 42 3.45 -1.61 -4.89
N LYS A 43 4.00 -1.22 -3.73
CA LYS A 43 5.08 -1.97 -3.11
C LYS A 43 4.54 -3.37 -3.11
N VAL A 44 5.10 -4.23 -3.97
CA VAL A 44 4.76 -5.63 -3.99
C VAL A 44 5.22 -6.02 -2.61
N GLN A 45 4.28 -6.04 -1.68
CA GLN A 45 4.47 -6.61 -0.37
C GLN A 45 4.63 -8.07 -0.75
N THR A 46 5.86 -8.44 -1.10
CA THR A 46 6.33 -9.79 -1.03
C THR A 46 5.89 -10.19 0.35
N LYS A 47 4.78 -10.91 0.44
CA LYS A 47 4.31 -11.51 1.68
C LYS A 47 5.36 -12.55 1.97
N GLU A 48 6.49 -12.09 2.50
CA GLU A 48 7.51 -12.97 3.02
C GLU A 48 6.76 -13.88 3.97
N LYS A 49 6.88 -15.19 3.71
CA LYS A 49 6.17 -16.21 4.46
C LYS A 49 6.70 -16.12 5.90
N ARG A 50 5.99 -15.36 6.73
CA ARG A 50 6.36 -15.15 8.13
C ARG A 50 6.45 -16.51 8.79
N MET A 51 7.59 -16.79 9.40
CA MET A 51 7.75 -18.02 10.17
C MET A 51 6.72 -18.01 11.31
N PRO A 52 6.05 -19.14 11.59
CA PRO A 52 5.13 -19.22 12.72
C PRO A 52 5.89 -18.94 14.02
N LEU A 53 5.27 -18.15 14.89
CA LEU A 53 5.81 -17.85 16.22
C LEU A 53 5.80 -19.13 17.07
N ASN A 54 6.91 -19.39 17.77
CA ASN A 54 7.03 -20.50 18.69
C ASN A 54 6.63 -20.02 20.11
N PHE A 55 5.34 -20.14 20.43
CA PHE A 55 4.83 -19.86 21.77
C PHE A 55 4.87 -21.13 22.63
N PRO A 56 5.09 -21.00 23.96
CA PRO A 56 4.94 -22.13 24.87
C PRO A 56 3.51 -22.69 24.77
N VAL A 57 3.40 -24.02 24.72
CA VAL A 57 2.12 -24.71 24.64
C VAL A 57 1.76 -25.24 26.03
N ASP A 58 0.72 -24.66 26.62
CA ASP A 58 0.12 -25.20 27.83
C ASP A 58 -0.89 -26.30 27.47
N SER A 59 -0.80 -27.46 28.14
CA SER A 59 -1.75 -28.55 27.99
C SER A 59 -2.55 -28.72 29.27
N TYR A 60 -3.85 -28.46 29.21
CA TYR A 60 -4.79 -28.56 30.34
C TYR A 60 -5.58 -29.88 30.33
N GLY A 61 -5.15 -30.86 29.53
CA GLY A 61 -5.86 -32.14 29.34
C GLY A 61 -6.99 -32.06 28.33
N SER A 62 -7.72 -33.17 28.16
CA SER A 62 -8.85 -33.24 27.24
C SER A 62 -10.03 -32.40 27.74
N PHE A 63 -10.76 -31.80 26.81
CA PHE A 63 -12.03 -31.18 27.13
C PHE A 63 -13.03 -32.23 27.67
N PRO A 64 -13.88 -31.86 28.64
CA PRO A 64 -14.90 -32.77 29.14
C PRO A 64 -15.92 -33.10 28.04
N GLU A 65 -16.32 -34.36 27.95
CA GLU A 65 -17.24 -34.86 26.90
C GLU A 65 -18.62 -34.19 26.95
N ASN A 66 -19.02 -33.73 28.14
CA ASN A 66 -20.28 -33.06 28.40
C ASN A 66 -20.14 -31.53 28.56
N LEU A 67 -19.05 -30.93 28.07
CA LEU A 67 -18.90 -29.48 28.14
C LEU A 67 -19.98 -28.80 27.29
N SER A 68 -20.85 -28.05 27.95
CA SER A 68 -21.77 -27.15 27.27
C SER A 68 -21.15 -25.76 27.13
N LEU A 69 -21.19 -25.23 25.90
CA LEU A 69 -20.83 -23.85 25.59
C LEU A 69 -22.07 -22.96 25.40
N ARG A 70 -23.23 -23.41 25.90
CA ARG A 70 -24.44 -22.59 25.93
C ARG A 70 -24.28 -21.46 26.92
N ARG A 71 -24.90 -20.31 26.63
CA ARG A 71 -24.84 -19.15 27.52
C ARG A 71 -25.45 -19.50 28.87
N GLU A 72 -26.56 -20.21 28.86
CA GLU A 72 -27.29 -20.65 30.03
C GLU A 72 -26.40 -21.50 30.94
N ASP A 73 -25.62 -22.44 30.39
CA ASP A 73 -24.71 -23.31 31.15
C ASP A 73 -23.42 -22.59 31.58
N MET A 74 -22.93 -21.61 30.80
CA MET A 74 -21.71 -20.86 31.11
C MET A 74 -21.93 -19.70 32.09
N TYR A 75 -23.11 -19.07 32.06
CA TYR A 75 -23.42 -17.84 32.78
C TYR A 75 -24.61 -17.98 33.73
N ASP A 76 -25.16 -19.19 33.88
CA ASP A 76 -26.35 -19.47 34.70
C ASP A 76 -27.56 -18.59 34.30
N ASP A 77 -27.64 -18.26 33.01
CA ASP A 77 -28.61 -17.31 32.42
C ASP A 77 -29.92 -18.00 32.03
N TRP A 78 -30.60 -18.62 32.98
CA TRP A 78 -31.79 -19.46 32.73
C TRP A 78 -33.11 -18.70 32.55
N GLY A 79 -33.07 -17.37 32.42
CA GLY A 79 -34.26 -16.53 32.29
C GLY A 79 -35.13 -16.59 33.56
N ARG A 80 -35.14 -15.50 34.34
CA ARG A 80 -36.20 -15.31 35.33
C ARG A 80 -37.50 -14.90 34.67
#